data_AF-A0A2V8I453-F1
#
_entry.id   AF-A0A2V8I453-F1
#
_cell.length_a   1.000
_cell.length_b   1.000
_cell.length_c   1.000
_cell.angle_alpha   90.00
_cell.angle_beta   90.00
_cell.angle_gamma   90.00
#
_symmetry.space_group_name_H-M   'P 1'
#
loop_
_entity.id
_entity.type
_entity.pdbx_description
1 polymer ?
#
loop_
_entity_poly.entity_id
_entity_poly.type
_entity_poly.pdbx_seq_one_letter_code
_entity_poly.pdbx_strand_id
1 'polypeptide(L)'
;MKYRMWISMVVLAAGIAAFSLSAAGQTAKPATQTKPAPKPAPAAKAWTAPKTPWGDPDLQGVWNDATSTPLQRPNGKDKDVLSDDEAAEFAQQLEYNLSRDRRDGGPEVDVNRAYNEHWMDARRLKITEDRRTSLIVDPEDGRIPPTVPLSPEREKARAARQAANTRFNAGLPENYRDFSLPVRCIIRTDSPPYLPTIYNNDFQIFQSPGYVVIGPEMIHSARIIPLDGRPHLGKNLRQWLG
;
A
#
# COMPACT_ATOMS: atom_id res chain seq x y z
N MET A 1 2.61 -58.19 4.61
CA MET A 1 3.99 -58.63 4.28
C MET A 1 5.00 -57.59 4.72
N LYS A 2 5.79 -57.96 5.74
CA LYS A 2 7.23 -57.65 5.92
C LYS A 2 7.71 -56.18 6.10
N TYR A 3 7.90 -55.83 7.37
CA TYR A 3 9.05 -55.17 8.04
C TYR A 3 10.19 -54.55 7.19
N ARG A 4 10.67 -53.38 7.65
CA ARG A 4 12.09 -53.21 8.05
C ARG A 4 12.38 -51.93 8.86
N MET A 5 12.86 -52.16 10.09
CA MET A 5 13.64 -51.25 10.97
C MET A 5 15.06 -51.03 10.44
N TRP A 6 15.74 -49.97 10.93
CA TRP A 6 17.10 -49.93 11.55
C TRP A 6 17.35 -48.47 12.02
N ILE A 7 17.35 -48.13 13.32
CA ILE A 7 18.35 -48.28 14.41
C ILE A 7 19.64 -47.45 14.24
N SER A 8 19.88 -46.57 15.23
CA SER A 8 21.14 -46.41 16.00
C SER A 8 20.84 -45.48 17.20
N MET A 9 20.53 -46.00 18.39
CA MET A 9 21.40 -46.32 19.56
C MET A 9 21.99 -45.08 20.29
N VAL A 10 21.50 -44.68 21.48
CA VAL A 10 21.72 -45.21 22.88
C VAL A 10 22.93 -44.48 23.53
N VAL A 11 22.86 -43.82 24.70
CA VAL A 11 22.89 -44.36 26.09
C VAL A 11 22.70 -43.25 27.16
N LEU A 12 21.92 -43.59 28.21
CA LEU A 12 21.88 -43.24 29.67
C LEU A 12 22.56 -41.97 30.25
N ALA A 13 21.88 -41.32 31.23
CA ALA A 13 21.85 -41.69 32.67
C ALA A 13 20.89 -40.74 33.43
N ALA A 14 19.81 -41.21 34.11
CA ALA A 14 19.73 -41.58 35.53
C ALA A 14 20.55 -40.65 36.47
N GLY A 15 20.02 -39.90 37.44
CA GLY A 15 18.84 -40.10 38.28
C GLY A 15 19.30 -40.21 39.74
N ILE A 16 19.12 -39.16 40.55
CA ILE A 16 19.13 -39.26 42.02
C ILE A 16 17.97 -38.42 42.56
N ALA A 17 17.00 -39.11 43.13
CA ALA A 17 15.96 -38.54 43.97
C ALA A 17 16.47 -38.51 45.42
N ALA A 18 16.26 -37.39 46.10
CA ALA A 18 16.31 -37.32 47.56
C ALA A 18 15.03 -36.61 48.03
N PHE A 19 14.20 -37.37 48.74
CA PHE A 19 13.05 -36.89 49.50
C PHE A 19 13.55 -36.08 50.70
N SER A 20 12.92 -34.94 50.98
CA SER A 20 13.01 -34.27 52.27
C SER A 20 11.71 -33.52 52.57
N LEU A 21 11.32 -33.63 53.83
CA LEU A 21 10.01 -33.39 54.42
C LEU A 21 9.43 -31.98 54.26
N SER A 22 8.10 -31.92 54.22
CA SER A 22 7.28 -30.72 54.37
C SER A 22 7.57 -29.98 55.67
N ALA A 23 7.93 -28.69 55.56
CA ALA A 23 7.77 -27.71 56.62
C ALA A 23 6.72 -26.70 56.17
N ALA A 24 5.59 -26.67 56.88
CA ALA A 24 4.62 -25.59 56.79
C ALA A 24 5.26 -24.31 57.35
N GLY A 25 5.40 -23.28 56.52
CA GLY A 25 6.00 -22.02 56.93
C GLY A 25 5.70 -20.91 55.92
N GLN A 26 4.71 -20.07 56.27
CA GLN A 26 4.53 -18.67 55.85
C GLN A 26 4.85 -18.31 54.39
N THR A 27 3.78 -18.16 53.59
CA THR A 27 3.82 -17.53 52.27
C THR A 27 4.28 -16.07 52.36
N ALA A 28 5.54 -15.80 52.05
CA ALA A 28 5.98 -14.48 51.61
C ALA A 28 5.66 -14.34 50.12
N LYS A 29 4.90 -13.30 49.74
CA LYS A 29 4.62 -12.96 48.33
C LYS A 29 5.96 -12.76 47.59
N PRO A 30 6.18 -13.37 46.41
CA PRO A 30 7.33 -13.03 45.60
C PRO A 30 7.23 -11.57 45.18
N ALA A 31 8.25 -10.78 45.53
CA ALA A 31 8.42 -9.42 45.07
C ALA A 31 8.53 -9.44 43.55
N THR A 32 7.62 -8.75 42.87
CA THR A 32 7.63 -8.55 41.43
C THR A 32 8.91 -7.78 41.08
N GLN A 33 9.87 -8.45 40.43
CA GLN A 33 11.02 -7.78 39.83
C GLN A 33 10.50 -6.95 38.66
N THR A 34 10.34 -5.65 38.88
CA THR A 34 9.99 -4.69 37.85
C THR A 34 11.13 -4.65 36.82
N LYS A 35 10.88 -5.21 35.63
CA LYS A 35 11.75 -5.09 34.47
C LYS A 35 12.04 -3.60 34.23
N PRO A 36 13.31 -3.15 34.12
CA PRO A 36 13.62 -1.76 33.85
C PRO A 36 12.92 -1.31 32.56
N ALA A 37 12.27 -0.14 32.61
CA ALA A 37 11.67 0.46 31.43
C ALA A 37 12.73 0.63 30.33
N PRO A 38 12.39 0.35 29.05
CA PRO A 38 13.32 0.55 27.95
C PRO A 38 13.74 2.03 27.91
N LYS A 39 15.05 2.25 27.85
CA LYS A 39 15.66 3.57 27.75
C LYS A 39 15.13 4.29 26.50
N PRO A 40 14.73 5.57 26.58
CA PRO A 40 14.26 6.32 25.41
C PRO A 40 15.30 6.25 24.30
N ALA A 41 14.86 5.91 23.10
CA ALA A 41 15.72 5.92 21.92
C ALA A 41 16.31 7.34 21.74
N PRO A 42 17.57 7.48 21.31
CA PRO A 42 18.15 8.78 21.02
C PRO A 42 17.26 9.54 20.02
N ALA A 43 16.96 10.80 20.32
CA ALA A 43 16.23 11.66 19.39
C ALA A 43 16.96 11.66 18.04
N ALA A 44 16.27 11.22 17.00
CA ALA A 44 16.80 11.26 15.64
C ALA A 44 17.18 12.70 15.31
N LYS A 45 18.35 12.90 14.69
CA LYS A 45 18.74 14.24 14.21
C LYS A 45 17.63 14.78 13.30
N ALA A 46 17.21 16.02 13.53
CA ALA A 46 16.21 16.67 12.70
C ALA A 46 16.73 16.72 11.25
N TRP A 47 16.00 16.06 10.35
CA TRP A 47 16.33 16.09 8.93
C TRP A 47 16.12 17.51 8.39
N THR A 48 17.14 18.04 7.70
CA THR A 48 17.05 19.32 7.00
C THR A 48 16.77 19.04 5.53
N ALA A 49 15.62 19.48 5.03
CA ALA A 49 15.27 19.35 3.62
C ALA A 49 16.24 20.17 2.74
N PRO A 50 16.67 19.65 1.58
CA PRO A 50 17.42 20.43 0.61
C PRO A 50 16.58 21.63 0.15
N LYS A 51 17.27 22.66 -0.33
CA LYS A 51 16.64 23.88 -0.82
C LYS A 51 17.02 24.13 -2.27
N THR A 52 16.06 24.64 -3.01
CA THR A 52 16.27 25.19 -4.35
C THR A 52 17.19 26.43 -4.29
N PRO A 53 17.77 26.87 -5.42
CA PRO A 53 18.60 28.09 -5.47
C PRO A 53 17.88 29.37 -5.02
N TRP A 54 16.54 29.39 -5.02
CA TRP A 54 15.72 30.51 -4.55
C TRP A 54 15.17 30.34 -3.13
N GLY A 55 15.53 29.25 -2.43
CA GLY A 55 15.30 29.08 -0.99
C GLY A 55 14.08 28.24 -0.58
N ASP A 56 13.26 27.79 -1.53
CA ASP A 56 12.14 26.86 -1.27
C ASP A 56 12.64 25.44 -0.98
N PRO A 57 11.88 24.60 -0.27
CA PRO A 57 12.16 23.17 -0.18
C PRO A 57 12.27 22.53 -1.57
N ASP A 58 13.34 21.78 -1.79
CA ASP A 58 13.60 21.07 -3.04
C ASP A 58 12.92 19.69 -3.01
N LEU A 59 11.87 19.57 -3.81
CA LEU A 59 11.07 18.38 -4.05
C LEU A 59 11.31 17.82 -5.46
N GLN A 60 12.22 18.43 -6.24
CA GLN A 60 12.44 18.05 -7.62
C GLN A 60 12.98 16.62 -7.71
N GLY A 61 12.62 15.94 -8.80
CA GLY A 61 13.12 14.59 -9.08
C GLY A 61 12.06 13.66 -9.63
N VAL A 62 12.48 12.43 -9.85
CA VAL A 62 11.60 11.32 -10.21
C VAL A 62 11.28 10.54 -8.94
N TRP A 63 9.99 10.39 -8.69
CA TRP A 63 9.42 9.72 -7.54
C TRP A 63 8.61 8.52 -8.02
N ASN A 64 8.44 7.55 -7.14
CA ASN A 64 7.69 6.32 -7.42
C ASN A 64 6.78 6.04 -6.23
N ASP A 65 5.48 5.83 -6.47
CA ASP A 65 4.50 5.58 -5.41
C ASP A 65 4.17 4.09 -5.21
N ALA A 66 4.81 3.18 -5.93
CA ALA A 66 4.47 1.76 -5.92
C ALA A 66 4.67 1.13 -4.55
N THR A 67 3.60 0.52 -4.05
CA THR A 67 3.58 -0.21 -2.78
C THR A 67 2.40 -1.17 -2.75
N SER A 68 2.54 -2.26 -2.00
CA SER A 68 1.42 -3.13 -1.62
C SER A 68 0.82 -2.78 -0.26
N THR A 69 1.27 -1.71 0.39
CA THR A 69 0.55 -1.14 1.54
C THR A 69 -0.87 -0.76 1.08
N PRO A 70 -1.93 -1.36 1.65
CA PRO A 70 -3.29 -1.09 1.23
C PRO A 70 -3.68 0.38 1.42
N LEU A 71 -4.57 0.92 0.58
CA LEU A 71 -5.11 2.26 0.80
C LEU A 71 -5.86 2.38 2.13
N GLN A 72 -6.62 1.34 2.49
CA GLN A 72 -7.43 1.27 3.71
C GLN A 72 -7.04 0.06 4.54
N ARG A 73 -7.07 0.20 5.87
CA ARG A 73 -6.80 -0.92 6.78
C ARG A 73 -7.83 -2.04 6.58
N PRO A 74 -7.43 -3.29 6.33
CA PRO A 74 -8.36 -4.42 6.20
C PRO A 74 -9.27 -4.59 7.42
N ASN A 75 -10.51 -5.06 7.23
CA ASN A 75 -11.44 -5.36 8.33
C ASN A 75 -10.83 -6.39 9.28
N GLY A 76 -10.89 -6.13 10.59
CA GLY A 76 -10.45 -7.08 11.62
C GLY A 76 -8.94 -7.07 11.92
N LYS A 77 -8.20 -6.05 11.46
CA LYS A 77 -6.83 -5.81 11.92
C LYS A 77 -6.77 -4.48 12.66
N ASP A 78 -6.66 -4.55 13.99
CA ASP A 78 -6.45 -3.38 14.86
C ASP A 78 -4.97 -2.96 14.94
N LYS A 79 -4.11 -3.59 14.13
CA LYS A 79 -2.67 -3.36 14.14
C LYS A 79 -2.29 -2.33 13.08
N ASP A 80 -1.76 -1.21 13.53
CA ASP A 80 -1.39 -0.09 12.66
C ASP A 80 -0.07 -0.33 11.92
N VAL A 81 0.81 -1.14 12.50
CA VAL A 81 2.18 -1.40 12.02
C VAL A 81 2.50 -2.89 12.12
N LEU A 82 3.02 -3.47 11.05
CA LEU A 82 3.49 -4.86 11.05
C LEU A 82 4.83 -5.01 11.79
N SER A 83 5.03 -6.15 12.45
CA SER A 83 6.38 -6.54 12.90
C SER A 83 7.27 -6.89 11.70
N ASP A 84 8.57 -7.01 11.93
CA ASP A 84 9.51 -7.41 10.89
C ASP A 84 9.15 -8.79 10.28
N ASP A 85 8.82 -9.76 11.13
CA ASP A 85 8.42 -11.10 10.70
C ASP A 85 7.13 -11.08 9.87
N GLU A 86 6.10 -10.35 10.32
CA GLU A 86 4.83 -10.23 9.59
C GLU A 86 5.01 -9.52 8.24
N ALA A 87 5.88 -8.50 8.19
CA ALA A 87 6.19 -7.80 6.95
C ALA A 87 6.94 -8.71 5.97
N ALA A 88 7.86 -9.54 6.46
CA ALA A 88 8.58 -10.52 5.65
C ALA A 88 7.65 -11.62 5.11
N GLU A 89 6.76 -12.15 5.94
CA GLU A 89 5.73 -13.10 5.52
C GLU A 89 4.80 -12.48 4.47
N PHE A 90 4.38 -11.24 4.66
CA PHE A 90 3.55 -10.53 3.70
C PHE A 90 4.26 -10.33 2.36
N ALA A 91 5.54 -9.93 2.37
CA ALA A 91 6.34 -9.81 1.15
C ALA A 91 6.43 -11.13 0.37
N GLN A 92 6.67 -12.26 1.05
CA GLN A 92 6.67 -13.58 0.41
C GLN A 92 5.31 -13.95 -0.19
N GLN A 93 4.21 -13.61 0.50
CA GLN A 93 2.86 -13.80 -0.04
C GLN A 93 2.63 -12.96 -1.29
N LEU A 94 3.10 -11.70 -1.30
CA LEU A 94 3.00 -10.83 -2.48
C LEU A 94 3.77 -11.39 -3.66
N GLU A 95 5.00 -11.87 -3.46
CA GLU A 95 5.82 -12.50 -4.51
C GLU A 95 5.08 -13.66 -5.17
N TYR A 96 4.48 -14.54 -4.38
CA TYR A 96 3.71 -15.67 -4.90
C TYR A 96 2.41 -15.23 -5.58
N ASN A 97 1.61 -14.40 -4.93
CA ASN A 97 0.26 -14.04 -5.36
C ASN A 97 0.25 -13.14 -6.58
N LEU A 98 1.24 -12.24 -6.67
CA LEU A 98 1.31 -11.25 -7.73
C LEU A 98 2.26 -11.67 -8.86
N SER A 99 2.90 -12.83 -8.79
CA SER A 99 3.78 -13.31 -9.87
C SER A 99 3.00 -13.43 -11.19
N ARG A 100 3.47 -12.70 -12.21
CA ARG A 100 2.88 -12.67 -13.54
C ARG A 100 3.40 -13.77 -14.46
N ASP A 101 4.49 -14.43 -14.10
CA ASP A 101 5.13 -15.48 -14.91
C ASP A 101 4.51 -16.87 -14.71
N ARG A 102 3.58 -16.99 -13.76
CA ARG A 102 2.79 -18.21 -13.56
C ARG A 102 1.85 -18.45 -14.74
N ARG A 103 1.75 -19.71 -15.16
CA ARG A 103 0.89 -20.20 -16.24
C ARG A 103 -0.18 -21.18 -15.75
N ASP A 104 -0.58 -21.06 -14.48
CA ASP A 104 -1.67 -21.81 -13.87
C ASP A 104 -3.02 -21.05 -13.96
N GLY A 105 -4.12 -21.72 -13.60
CA GLY A 105 -5.45 -21.10 -13.56
C GLY A 105 -6.21 -21.09 -14.89
N GLY A 106 -5.64 -21.67 -15.95
CA GLY A 106 -6.28 -21.82 -17.26
C GLY A 106 -6.21 -20.57 -18.14
N PRO A 107 -6.82 -20.61 -19.34
CA PRO A 107 -6.60 -19.61 -20.38
C PRO A 107 -7.00 -18.18 -19.97
N GLU A 108 -8.08 -18.01 -19.23
CA GLU A 108 -8.54 -16.68 -18.80
C GLU A 108 -7.56 -16.02 -17.83
N VAL A 109 -7.03 -16.79 -16.87
CA VAL A 109 -6.02 -16.30 -15.92
C VAL A 109 -4.71 -16.00 -16.66
N ASP A 110 -4.34 -16.84 -17.62
CA ASP A 110 -3.15 -16.65 -18.44
C ASP A 110 -3.23 -15.39 -19.30
N VAL A 111 -4.37 -15.13 -19.96
CA VAL A 111 -4.63 -13.89 -20.70
C VAL A 111 -4.57 -12.67 -19.76
N ASN A 112 -5.14 -12.77 -18.57
CA ASN A 112 -5.01 -11.73 -17.57
C ASN A 112 -3.56 -11.53 -17.10
N ARG A 113 -2.68 -12.52 -17.30
CA ARG A 113 -1.22 -12.51 -17.07
C ARG A 113 -0.37 -12.24 -18.33
N ALA A 114 -0.96 -11.72 -19.41
CA ALA A 114 -0.27 -11.53 -20.70
C ALA A 114 1.05 -10.74 -20.63
N TYR A 115 1.14 -9.71 -19.78
CA TYR A 115 2.41 -9.07 -19.43
C TYR A 115 3.13 -9.87 -18.34
N ASN A 116 4.35 -10.30 -18.64
CA ASN A 116 5.25 -11.01 -17.75
C ASN A 116 5.77 -10.10 -16.62
N GLU A 117 6.49 -10.68 -15.65
CA GLU A 117 6.93 -9.98 -14.43
C GLU A 117 7.89 -8.81 -14.71
N HIS A 118 8.65 -8.87 -15.81
CA HIS A 118 9.58 -7.82 -16.21
C HIS A 118 8.93 -6.44 -16.37
N TRP A 119 7.67 -6.39 -16.80
CA TRP A 119 6.93 -5.13 -17.01
C TRP A 119 6.26 -4.61 -15.74
N MET A 120 6.36 -5.32 -14.63
CA MET A 120 5.76 -4.91 -13.38
C MET A 120 6.73 -4.08 -12.53
N ASP A 121 6.19 -3.17 -11.73
CA ASP A 121 7.00 -2.43 -10.78
C ASP A 121 7.41 -3.33 -9.61
N ALA A 122 8.71 -3.61 -9.47
CA ALA A 122 9.23 -4.45 -8.39
C ALA A 122 8.96 -3.88 -6.98
N ARG A 123 8.81 -2.55 -6.83
CA ARG A 123 8.48 -1.93 -5.54
C ARG A 123 7.08 -2.29 -5.05
N ARG A 124 6.19 -2.75 -5.94
CA ARG A 124 4.88 -3.28 -5.55
C ARG A 124 4.97 -4.51 -4.64
N LEU A 125 6.11 -5.20 -4.58
CA LEU A 125 6.34 -6.34 -3.68
C LEU A 125 6.74 -5.90 -2.26
N LYS A 126 6.86 -4.60 -2.04
CA LYS A 126 7.23 -4.01 -0.74
C LYS A 126 6.03 -3.29 -0.14
N ILE A 127 6.04 -3.21 1.18
CA ILE A 127 5.24 -2.24 1.93
C ILE A 127 6.09 -1.01 2.21
N THR A 128 5.47 0.06 2.68
CA THR A 128 6.18 1.27 3.13
C THR A 128 7.19 0.94 4.24
N GLU A 129 8.27 1.72 4.31
CA GLU A 129 9.38 1.50 5.26
C GLU A 129 8.95 1.50 6.73
N ASP A 130 7.89 2.24 7.06
CA ASP A 130 7.31 2.27 8.41
C ASP A 130 6.34 1.11 8.69
N ARG A 131 6.19 0.19 7.72
CA ARG A 131 5.37 -1.02 7.80
C ARG A 131 3.92 -0.79 8.22
N ARG A 132 3.38 0.39 7.90
CA ARG A 132 1.98 0.70 8.18
C ARG A 132 1.05 -0.25 7.43
N THR A 133 -0.08 -0.57 8.03
CA THR A 133 -1.10 -1.45 7.43
C THR A 133 -2.11 -0.73 6.54
N SER A 134 -2.00 0.59 6.41
CA SER A 134 -2.85 1.44 5.57
C SER A 134 -2.11 2.71 5.12
N LEU A 135 -2.32 3.18 3.89
CA LEU A 135 -1.82 4.49 3.44
C LEU A 135 -2.55 5.65 4.13
N ILE A 136 -3.83 5.45 4.48
CA ILE A 136 -4.59 6.41 5.28
C ILE A 136 -4.13 6.28 6.73
N VAL A 137 -3.68 7.41 7.28
CA VAL A 137 -3.24 7.54 8.68
C VAL A 137 -4.22 8.33 9.55
N ASP A 138 -5.07 9.14 8.93
CA ASP A 138 -6.14 9.90 9.56
C ASP A 138 -7.40 9.75 8.70
N PRO A 139 -8.51 9.21 9.24
CA PRO A 139 -8.74 8.77 10.62
C PRO A 139 -7.83 7.62 11.10
N GLU A 140 -7.64 7.50 12.43
CA GLU A 140 -6.73 6.52 13.07
C GLU A 140 -7.04 5.07 12.71
N ASP A 141 -8.30 4.76 12.37
CA ASP A 141 -8.71 3.44 11.88
C ASP A 141 -8.15 3.10 10.48
N GLY A 142 -7.50 4.08 9.84
CA GLY A 142 -6.87 3.98 8.54
C GLY A 142 -7.89 3.75 7.41
N ARG A 143 -9.11 4.27 7.53
CA ARG A 143 -10.19 4.06 6.56
C ARG A 143 -10.65 5.34 5.91
N ILE A 144 -11.22 5.21 4.72
CA ILE A 144 -11.89 6.33 4.06
C ILE A 144 -13.09 6.72 4.94
N PRO A 145 -13.21 8.00 5.32
CA PRO A 145 -14.36 8.48 6.07
C PRO A 145 -15.69 8.19 5.34
N PRO A 146 -16.82 8.07 6.06
CA PRO A 146 -18.12 7.86 5.45
C PRO A 146 -18.38 8.86 4.31
N THR A 147 -18.72 8.33 3.14
CA THR A 147 -18.97 9.17 1.97
C THR A 147 -20.23 10.00 2.15
N VAL A 148 -20.20 11.26 1.70
CA VAL A 148 -21.41 12.10 1.62
C VAL A 148 -22.40 11.52 0.60
N PRO A 149 -23.72 11.56 0.88
CA PRO A 149 -24.73 11.20 -0.12
C PRO A 149 -24.53 11.98 -1.41
N LEU A 150 -24.65 11.29 -2.54
CA LEU A 150 -24.55 11.93 -3.84
C LEU A 150 -25.84 12.73 -4.12
N SER A 151 -25.73 13.80 -4.91
CA SER A 151 -26.93 14.43 -5.46
C SER A 151 -27.62 13.46 -6.45
N PRO A 152 -28.95 13.55 -6.64
CA PRO A 152 -29.67 12.71 -7.60
C PRO A 152 -29.06 12.74 -9.02
N GLU A 153 -28.53 13.90 -9.42
CA GLU A 153 -27.82 14.06 -10.70
C GLU A 153 -26.53 13.21 -10.76
N ARG A 154 -25.73 13.22 -9.70
CA ARG A 154 -24.49 12.42 -9.62
C ARG A 154 -24.78 10.92 -9.54
N GLU A 155 -25.86 10.53 -8.87
CA GLU A 155 -26.33 9.14 -8.84
C GLU A 155 -26.71 8.67 -10.24
N LYS A 156 -27.53 9.46 -10.96
CA LYS A 156 -27.90 9.19 -12.35
C LYS A 156 -26.68 9.09 -13.26
N ALA A 157 -25.72 10.01 -13.14
CA ALA A 157 -24.49 9.98 -13.93
C ALA A 157 -23.62 8.74 -13.62
N ARG A 158 -23.54 8.32 -12.35
CA ARG A 158 -22.84 7.10 -11.94
C ARG A 158 -23.52 5.84 -12.50
N ALA A 159 -24.84 5.74 -12.38
CA ALA A 159 -25.61 4.63 -12.91
C ALA A 159 -25.47 4.52 -14.44
N ALA A 160 -25.51 5.64 -15.17
CA ALA A 160 -25.30 5.66 -16.61
C ALA A 160 -23.90 5.16 -17.00
N ARG A 161 -22.85 5.58 -16.28
CA ARG A 161 -21.47 5.09 -16.50
C ARG A 161 -21.35 3.59 -16.21
N GLN A 162 -22.01 3.11 -15.17
CA GLN A 162 -22.01 1.68 -14.84
C GLN A 162 -22.71 0.86 -15.92
N ALA A 163 -23.88 1.29 -16.40
CA ALA A 163 -24.58 0.63 -17.50
C ALA A 163 -23.74 0.58 -18.79
N ALA A 164 -23.05 1.69 -19.11
CA ALA A 164 -22.12 1.76 -20.23
C ALA A 164 -20.94 0.78 -20.11
N ASN A 165 -20.31 0.69 -18.93
CA ASN A 165 -19.25 -0.28 -18.67
C ASN A 165 -19.76 -1.72 -18.79
N THR A 166 -20.97 -2.02 -18.30
CA THR A 166 -21.59 -3.34 -18.44
C THR A 166 -21.78 -3.72 -19.90
N ARG A 167 -22.30 -2.81 -20.73
CA ARG A 167 -22.43 -3.02 -22.18
C ARG A 167 -21.09 -3.29 -22.85
N PHE A 168 -20.08 -2.47 -22.54
CA PHE A 168 -18.73 -2.65 -23.07
C PHE A 168 -18.15 -4.02 -22.72
N ASN A 169 -18.24 -4.43 -21.45
CA ASN A 169 -17.73 -5.73 -20.98
C ASN A 169 -18.49 -6.92 -21.59
N ALA A 170 -19.75 -6.73 -21.99
CA ALA A 170 -20.52 -7.72 -22.72
C ALA A 170 -20.21 -7.76 -24.23
N GLY A 171 -19.31 -6.91 -24.72
CA GLY A 171 -18.99 -6.80 -26.15
C GLY A 171 -20.05 -6.05 -26.97
N LEU A 172 -20.93 -5.29 -26.32
CA LEU A 172 -22.06 -4.59 -26.93
C LEU A 172 -21.99 -3.06 -26.71
N PRO A 173 -20.88 -2.37 -27.01
CA PRO A 173 -20.84 -0.91 -26.90
C PRO A 173 -21.76 -0.28 -27.97
N GLU A 174 -22.62 0.65 -27.57
CA GLU A 174 -23.49 1.36 -28.51
C GLU A 174 -22.73 2.43 -29.30
N ASN A 175 -21.74 3.05 -28.66
CA ASN A 175 -20.89 4.07 -29.25
C ASN A 175 -19.60 4.25 -28.46
N TYR A 176 -18.70 5.08 -28.97
CA TYR A 176 -17.38 5.32 -28.36
C TYR A 176 -17.44 5.86 -26.92
N ARG A 177 -18.55 6.43 -26.45
CA ARG A 177 -18.68 6.92 -25.08
C ARG A 177 -18.90 5.81 -24.06
N ASP A 178 -19.24 4.60 -24.51
CA ASP A 178 -19.34 3.43 -23.63
C ASP A 178 -17.97 2.94 -23.17
N PHE A 179 -16.91 3.32 -23.88
CA PHE A 179 -15.54 3.12 -23.42
C PHE A 179 -15.27 4.04 -22.22
N SER A 180 -14.74 3.46 -21.15
CA SER A 180 -14.31 4.24 -19.99
C SER A 180 -13.21 5.25 -20.38
N LEU A 181 -13.04 6.30 -19.57
CA LEU A 181 -12.02 7.32 -19.85
C LEU A 181 -10.58 6.75 -19.93
N PRO A 182 -10.20 5.75 -19.11
CA PRO A 182 -8.91 5.05 -19.25
C PRO A 182 -8.69 4.33 -20.58
N VAL A 183 -9.76 3.75 -21.15
CA VAL A 183 -9.66 3.05 -22.45
C VAL A 183 -9.54 4.04 -23.60
N ARG A 184 -10.09 5.25 -23.43
CA ARG A 184 -9.96 6.36 -24.38
C ARG A 184 -8.70 7.21 -24.18
N CYS A 185 -7.80 6.83 -23.28
CA CYS A 185 -6.58 7.57 -22.94
C CYS A 185 -6.83 9.05 -22.59
N ILE A 186 -7.99 9.36 -21.99
CA ILE A 186 -8.35 10.72 -21.57
C ILE A 186 -7.79 11.01 -20.18
N ILE A 187 -7.98 10.07 -19.25
CA ILE A 187 -7.49 10.13 -17.87
C ILE A 187 -7.31 8.70 -17.35
N ARG A 188 -6.28 8.48 -16.54
CA ARG A 188 -5.98 7.24 -15.83
C ARG A 188 -5.54 7.56 -14.40
N THR A 189 -4.31 7.19 -14.06
CA THR A 189 -3.62 7.47 -12.81
C THR A 189 -2.99 8.85 -12.81
N ASP A 190 -3.13 9.61 -13.90
CA ASP A 190 -2.59 10.97 -14.07
C ASP A 190 -3.46 12.06 -13.42
N SER A 191 -4.31 11.67 -12.47
CA SER A 191 -5.17 12.56 -11.71
C SER A 191 -5.15 12.25 -10.22
N PRO A 192 -5.12 13.27 -9.35
CA PRO A 192 -5.21 13.09 -7.90
C PRO A 192 -6.50 12.37 -7.45
N PRO A 193 -6.43 11.54 -6.39
CA PRO A 193 -5.20 11.10 -5.73
C PRO A 193 -4.39 10.16 -6.64
N TYR A 194 -3.07 10.38 -6.69
CA TYR A 194 -2.14 9.46 -7.34
C TYR A 194 -2.07 8.21 -6.46
N LEU A 195 -2.52 7.08 -7.01
CA LEU A 195 -2.56 5.81 -6.32
C LEU A 195 -1.70 4.80 -7.09
N PRO A 196 -0.96 3.95 -6.36
CA PRO A 196 -0.11 2.96 -6.98
C PRO A 196 -0.94 1.96 -7.77
N THR A 197 -0.36 1.50 -8.86
CA THR A 197 -0.86 0.39 -9.68
C THR A 197 0.23 -0.66 -9.87
N ILE A 198 -0.03 -1.66 -10.72
CA ILE A 198 0.90 -2.78 -10.93
C ILE A 198 2.19 -2.39 -11.70
N TYR A 199 2.16 -1.28 -12.44
CA TYR A 199 3.28 -0.68 -13.19
C TYR A 199 2.94 0.77 -13.57
N ASN A 200 3.88 1.54 -14.12
CA ASN A 200 3.72 2.96 -14.45
C ASN A 200 3.42 3.87 -13.22
N ASN A 201 4.22 3.70 -12.17
CA ASN A 201 4.05 4.37 -10.88
C ASN A 201 5.00 5.57 -10.71
N ASP A 202 5.79 5.90 -11.72
CA ASP A 202 6.70 7.03 -11.63
C ASP A 202 5.95 8.35 -11.87
N PHE A 203 6.42 9.41 -11.21
CA PHE A 203 6.04 10.78 -11.50
C PHE A 203 7.21 11.71 -11.27
N GLN A 204 7.30 12.75 -12.08
CA GLN A 204 8.34 13.76 -11.97
C GLN A 204 7.78 15.03 -11.36
N ILE A 205 8.49 15.55 -10.36
CA ILE A 205 8.23 16.88 -9.79
C ILE A 205 9.22 17.87 -10.39
N PHE A 206 8.67 18.94 -10.97
CA PHE A 206 9.42 20.11 -11.43
C PHE A 206 9.08 21.31 -10.55
N GLN A 207 10.06 22.17 -10.31
CA GLN A 207 9.86 23.42 -9.57
C GLN A 207 10.44 24.60 -10.34
N SER A 208 9.74 25.72 -10.23
CA SER A 208 10.24 27.06 -10.57
C SER A 208 9.76 28.03 -9.50
N PRO A 209 10.34 29.23 -9.34
CA PRO A 209 9.83 30.21 -8.40
C PRO A 209 8.31 30.40 -8.55
N GLY A 210 7.55 30.14 -7.48
CA GLY A 210 6.10 30.28 -7.44
C GLY A 210 5.27 29.13 -8.06
N TYR A 211 5.88 28.04 -8.53
CA TYR A 211 5.15 26.89 -9.09
C TYR A 211 5.77 25.53 -8.74
N VAL A 212 4.89 24.54 -8.59
CA VAL A 212 5.22 23.10 -8.60
C VAL A 212 4.44 22.45 -9.73
N VAL A 213 5.10 21.58 -10.50
CA VAL A 213 4.46 20.78 -11.54
C VAL A 213 4.66 19.30 -11.22
N ILE A 214 3.57 18.53 -11.25
CA ILE A 214 3.60 17.07 -11.10
C ILE A 214 3.25 16.46 -12.46
N GLY A 215 4.19 15.71 -13.04
CA GLY A 215 4.03 14.99 -14.30
C GLY A 215 4.10 13.48 -14.08
N PRO A 216 2.96 12.77 -14.02
CA PRO A 216 2.90 11.32 -13.96
C PRO A 216 3.47 10.66 -15.23
N GLU A 217 4.04 9.47 -15.08
CA GLU A 217 4.61 8.68 -16.18
C GLU A 217 3.58 8.33 -17.26
N MET A 218 2.34 8.07 -16.85
CA MET A 218 1.29 7.58 -17.75
C MET A 218 0.38 8.71 -18.27
N ILE A 219 -0.03 8.57 -19.53
CA ILE A 219 -0.99 9.46 -20.23
C ILE A 219 -0.34 10.76 -20.72
N HIS A 220 -0.73 11.93 -20.22
CA HIS A 220 -0.29 13.23 -20.75
C HIS A 220 -0.60 14.41 -19.83
N SER A 221 -1.35 14.22 -18.74
CA SER A 221 -1.71 15.30 -17.83
C SER A 221 -0.53 15.77 -16.98
N ALA A 222 -0.29 17.08 -16.94
CA ALA A 222 0.59 17.71 -15.95
C ALA A 222 -0.23 18.58 -15.01
N ARG A 223 -0.07 18.40 -13.68
CA ARG A 223 -0.73 19.24 -12.69
C ARG A 223 0.17 20.41 -12.33
N ILE A 224 -0.26 21.63 -12.68
CA ILE A 224 0.46 22.88 -12.39
C ILE A 224 -0.15 23.52 -11.14
N ILE A 225 0.66 23.74 -10.12
CA ILE A 225 0.25 24.23 -8.81
C ILE A 225 0.93 25.57 -8.56
N PRO A 226 0.22 26.72 -8.63
CA PRO A 226 0.77 28.01 -8.22
C PRO A 226 0.91 28.07 -6.70
N LEU A 227 2.01 28.65 -6.22
CA LEU A 227 2.35 28.77 -4.80
C LEU A 227 2.20 30.20 -4.25
N ASP A 228 1.79 31.15 -5.10
CA ASP A 228 1.73 32.58 -4.79
C ASP A 228 0.37 33.05 -4.24
N GLY A 229 -0.53 32.12 -3.93
CA GLY A 229 -1.84 32.42 -3.36
C GLY A 229 -2.80 33.12 -4.32
N ARG A 230 -2.50 33.16 -5.62
CA ARG A 230 -3.41 33.73 -6.62
C ARG A 230 -4.79 33.05 -6.59
N PRO A 231 -5.86 33.76 -6.96
CA PRO A 231 -7.18 33.15 -7.07
C PRO A 231 -7.19 31.99 -8.05
N HIS A 232 -7.97 30.95 -7.74
CA HIS A 232 -8.33 29.92 -8.72
C HIS A 232 -9.08 30.53 -9.90
N LEU A 233 -9.13 29.78 -11.01
CA LEU A 233 -9.94 30.15 -12.16
C LEU A 233 -11.40 30.40 -11.72
N GLY A 234 -12.02 31.41 -12.33
CA GLY A 234 -13.39 31.80 -12.00
C GLY A 234 -14.39 30.64 -12.19
N LYS A 235 -15.53 30.71 -11.51
CA LYS A 235 -16.54 29.62 -11.45
C LYS A 235 -17.03 29.09 -12.82
N ASN A 236 -16.83 29.86 -13.88
CA ASN A 236 -17.26 29.56 -15.25
C ASN A 236 -16.20 28.80 -16.07
N LEU A 237 -14.97 28.65 -15.56
CA LEU A 237 -13.91 27.90 -16.21
C LEU A 237 -13.42 26.82 -15.25
N ARG A 238 -13.55 25.57 -15.66
CA ARG A 238 -13.07 24.40 -14.89
C ARG A 238 -11.96 23.72 -15.66
N GLN A 239 -10.85 23.46 -14.99
CA GLN A 239 -9.84 22.55 -15.53
C GLN A 239 -10.29 21.11 -15.35
N TRP A 240 -9.81 20.25 -16.25
CA TRP A 240 -10.14 18.82 -16.23
C TRP A 240 -9.71 18.14 -14.92
N LEU A 241 -8.58 18.58 -14.35
CA LEU A 241 -7.95 18.01 -13.15
C LEU A 241 -8.24 18.82 -11.87
N GLY A 242 -9.14 19.80 -11.96
CA GLY A 242 -9.43 20.75 -10.88
C GLY A 242 -8.66 22.05 -11.04
#